data_AF-A0A734T5H4-F1
#
_entry.id   AF-A0A734T5H4-F1
#
_cell.length_a   1.000
_cell.length_b   1.000
_cell.length_c   1.000
_cell.angle_alpha   90.00
_cell.angle_beta   90.00
_cell.angle_gamma   90.00
#
_symmetry.space_group_name_H-M   'P 1'
#
loop_
_entity.id
_entity.type
_entity.pdbx_description
1 polymer ?
#
loop_
_entity_poly.entity_id
_entity_poly.type
_entity_poly.pdbx_seq_one_letter_code
_entity_poly.pdbx_strand_id
1 'polypeptide(L)'
;MGSKGANKSFDYNLIKILDAVILSGNAAMAAKKLGITPAAVSLALKRLQSYYPEELFSRGKGGLIPTAKAVDIHQNFSQVMKLVDDTFLCNSKKDEAFQITLLGSDIVESYYLSQL
;
A
#
# COMPACT_ATOMS: atom_id res chain seq x y z
N MET A 1 -24.70 -11.61 -24.23
CA MET A 1 -23.96 -10.38 -23.85
C MET A 1 -24.47 -9.92 -22.50
N GLY A 2 -23.60 -9.79 -21.49
CA GLY A 2 -24.00 -9.34 -20.16
C GLY A 2 -22.79 -8.90 -19.33
N SER A 3 -22.73 -7.59 -19.09
CA SER A 3 -21.99 -6.86 -18.03
C SER A 3 -20.57 -7.31 -17.67
N LYS A 4 -19.56 -6.63 -18.23
CA LYS A 4 -18.14 -6.71 -17.79
C LYS A 4 -17.76 -5.45 -17.01
N GLY A 5 -18.44 -5.21 -15.90
CA GLY A 5 -18.15 -4.12 -14.97
C GLY A 5 -17.42 -4.63 -13.72
N ALA A 6 -16.09 -4.50 -13.72
CA ALA A 6 -15.21 -4.36 -12.54
C ALA A 6 -13.75 -4.41 -13.04
N ASN A 7 -12.97 -3.34 -12.81
CA ASN A 7 -11.53 -3.30 -13.03
C ASN A 7 -10.83 -4.52 -12.39
N LYS A 8 -10.39 -5.48 -13.19
CA LYS A 8 -9.70 -6.70 -12.79
C LYS A 8 -8.29 -6.60 -13.37
N SER A 9 -7.19 -6.39 -12.66
CA SER A 9 -6.90 -6.32 -11.22
C SER A 9 -5.51 -5.67 -11.09
N PHE A 10 -5.42 -4.36 -10.81
CA PHE A 10 -4.13 -3.74 -10.53
C PHE A 10 -3.74 -4.00 -9.08
N ASP A 11 -2.61 -4.67 -8.87
CA ASP A 11 -2.09 -4.93 -7.52
C ASP A 11 -1.44 -3.66 -6.96
N TYR A 12 -2.11 -3.00 -6.02
CA TYR A 12 -1.62 -1.76 -5.40
C TYR A 12 -0.30 -1.95 -4.63
N ASN A 13 0.08 -3.18 -4.27
CA ASN A 13 1.40 -3.43 -3.68
C ASN A 13 2.55 -3.13 -4.65
N LEU A 14 2.29 -3.13 -5.96
CA LEU A 14 3.27 -2.73 -6.98
C LEU A 14 3.73 -1.27 -6.79
N ILE A 15 2.85 -0.40 -6.27
CA ILE A 15 3.17 1.00 -5.99
C ILE A 15 4.20 1.10 -4.85
N LYS A 16 3.99 0.35 -3.76
CA LYS A 16 4.92 0.30 -2.63
C LYS A 16 6.29 -0.24 -3.04
N ILE A 17 6.30 -1.22 -3.95
CA ILE A 17 7.53 -1.80 -4.49
C ILE A 17 8.26 -0.80 -5.38
N LEU A 18 7.54 -0.09 -6.26
CA LEU A 18 8.09 0.99 -7.07
C LEU A 18 8.79 2.05 -6.20
N ASP A 19 8.10 2.54 -5.18
CA ASP A 19 8.64 3.54 -4.24
C ASP A 19 9.92 3.04 -3.54
N ALA A 20 9.89 1.83 -2.97
CA ALA A 20 11.05 1.27 -2.30
C ALA A 20 12.25 1.06 -3.22
N VAL A 21 12.03 0.65 -4.48
CA VAL A 21 13.10 0.43 -5.47
C VAL A 21 13.70 1.76 -5.91
N ILE A 22 12.88 2.78 -6.16
CA ILE A 22 13.38 4.12 -6.54
C ILE A 22 14.20 4.73 -5.40
N LEU A 23 13.73 4.64 -4.15
CA LEU A 23 14.44 5.19 -2.99
C LEU A 23 15.75 4.47 -2.66
N SER A 24 15.83 3.16 -2.95
CA SER A 24 17.01 2.36 -2.61
C SER A 24 18.00 2.16 -3.76
N GLY A 25 17.57 2.36 -5.02
CA GLY A 25 18.37 2.10 -6.22
C GLY A 25 18.77 0.63 -6.44
N ASN A 26 18.34 -0.28 -5.55
CA ASN A 26 18.76 -1.67 -5.54
C ASN A 26 17.62 -2.60 -5.09
N ALA A 27 17.26 -3.57 -5.93
CA ALA A 27 16.20 -4.53 -5.63
C ALA A 27 16.44 -5.34 -4.34
N ALA A 28 17.69 -5.67 -4.00
CA ALA A 28 18.00 -6.40 -2.77
C ALA A 28 17.79 -5.54 -1.51
N MET A 29 18.13 -4.25 -1.59
CA MET A 29 17.88 -3.30 -0.50
C MET A 29 16.38 -3.01 -0.36
N ALA A 30 15.67 -2.83 -1.47
CA ALA A 30 14.21 -2.69 -1.48
C ALA A 30 13.53 -3.92 -0.85
N ALA A 31 13.96 -5.12 -1.21
CA ALA A 31 13.45 -6.37 -0.66
C ALA A 31 13.62 -6.44 0.86
N LYS A 32 14.81 -6.08 1.36
CA LYS A 32 15.09 -6.01 2.81
C LYS A 32 14.19 -4.99 3.51
N LYS A 33 13.97 -3.81 2.92
CA LYS A 33 13.12 -2.75 3.50
C LYS A 33 11.64 -3.16 3.53
N LEU A 34 11.18 -3.90 2.53
CA LEU A 34 9.80 -4.37 2.40
C LEU A 34 9.53 -5.71 3.09
N GLY A 35 10.55 -6.38 3.63
CA GLY A 35 10.40 -7.69 4.27
C GLY A 35 10.04 -8.83 3.30
N ILE A 36 10.38 -8.69 2.02
CA ILE A 36 10.09 -9.69 0.97
C ILE A 36 11.38 -10.19 0.31
N THR A 37 11.27 -11.20 -0.56
CA THR A 37 12.45 -11.73 -1.28
C THR A 37 12.81 -10.85 -2.48
N PRO A 38 14.10 -10.76 -2.87
CA PRO A 38 14.51 -10.05 -4.09
C PRO A 38 13.86 -10.58 -5.38
N ALA A 39 13.52 -11.88 -5.40
CA ALA A 39 12.76 -12.49 -6.50
C ALA A 39 11.32 -11.95 -6.58
N ALA A 40 10.66 -11.74 -5.44
CA ALA A 40 9.33 -11.13 -5.38
C ALA A 40 9.36 -9.67 -5.88
N VAL A 41 10.38 -8.90 -5.51
CA VAL A 41 10.59 -7.54 -6.04
C VAL A 41 10.74 -7.57 -7.56
N SER A 42 11.58 -8.47 -8.09
CA SER A 42 11.81 -8.58 -9.54
C SER A 42 10.53 -8.97 -10.29
N LEU A 43 9.73 -9.89 -9.74
CA LEU A 43 8.46 -10.29 -10.31
C LEU A 43 7.44 -9.14 -10.29
N ALA A 44 7.37 -8.40 -9.19
CA ALA A 44 6.52 -7.22 -9.08
C ALA A 44 6.91 -6.13 -10.07
N LEU A 45 8.21 -5.83 -10.23
CA LEU A 45 8.66 -4.86 -11.24
C LEU A 45 8.33 -5.31 -12.66
N LYS A 46 8.45 -6.60 -12.98
CA LYS A 46 8.01 -7.14 -14.29
C LYS A 46 6.51 -6.98 -14.50
N ARG A 47 5.69 -7.21 -13.47
CA ARG A 47 4.25 -6.99 -13.52
C ARG A 47 3.93 -5.50 -13.71
N LEU A 48 4.59 -4.62 -12.98
CA LEU A 48 4.43 -3.18 -13.13
C LEU A 48 4.81 -2.72 -14.54
N GLN A 49 5.93 -3.21 -15.06
CA GLN A 49 6.40 -2.96 -16.43
C GLN A 49 5.37 -3.38 -17.47
N SER A 50 4.60 -4.46 -17.25
CA SER A 50 3.58 -4.90 -18.22
C SER A 50 2.41 -3.94 -18.40
N TYR A 51 2.21 -2.99 -17.48
CA TYR A 51 1.19 -1.94 -17.61
C TYR A 51 1.64 -0.74 -18.45
N TYR A 52 2.94 -0.64 -18.77
CA TYR A 52 3.50 0.51 -19.47
C TYR A 52 4.31 0.08 -20.70
N PRO A 53 4.16 0.79 -21.84
CA PRO A 53 4.89 0.45 -23.06
C PRO A 53 6.39 0.80 -22.99
N GLU A 54 6.77 1.76 -22.14
CA GLU A 54 8.13 2.25 -21.98
C GLU A 54 8.85 1.55 -20.83
N GLU A 55 10.16 1.29 -20.96
CA GLU A 55 10.96 0.75 -19.86
C GLU A 55 10.98 1.70 -18.66
N LEU A 56 10.63 1.19 -17.49
CA LEU A 56 10.61 1.94 -16.23
C LEU A 56 11.98 1.92 -15.54
N PHE A 57 12.79 0.90 -15.79
CA PHE A 57 14.08 0.75 -15.13
C PHE A 57 15.15 0.25 -16.08
N SER A 58 16.31 0.91 -16.07
CA SER A 58 17.51 0.47 -16.78
C SER A 58 18.53 -0.12 -15.81
N ARG A 59 19.41 -0.99 -16.34
CA ARG A 59 20.49 -1.59 -15.56
C ARG A 59 21.72 -0.68 -15.59
N GLY A 60 22.11 -0.18 -14.42
CA GLY A 60 23.31 0.64 -14.24
C GLY A 60 24.42 -0.09 -13.50
N LYS A 61 25.62 0.53 -13.45
CA LYS A 61 26.79 0.00 -12.73
C LYS A 61 26.55 -0.20 -11.22
N GLY A 62 25.57 0.50 -10.63
CA GLY A 62 25.23 0.44 -9.20
C GLY A 62 23.89 -0.23 -8.88
N GLY A 63 23.17 -0.77 -9.85
CA GLY A 63 21.86 -1.39 -9.63
C GLY A 63 20.80 -0.97 -10.64
N LEU A 64 19.59 -0.70 -10.15
CA LEU A 64 18.43 -0.29 -10.95
C LEU A 64 18.36 1.23 -11.00
N ILE A 65 18.39 1.79 -12.21
CA ILE A 65 18.24 3.22 -12.44
C ILE A 65 16.82 3.46 -12.96
N PRO A 66 15.98 4.27 -12.29
CA PRO A 66 14.67 4.62 -12.80
C PRO A 66 14.80 5.50 -14.04
N THR A 67 13.95 5.27 -15.05
CA THR A 67 13.83 6.15 -16.20
C THR A 67 13.01 7.40 -15.85
N ALA A 68 13.05 8.43 -16.70
CA ALA A 68 12.24 9.64 -16.51
C ALA A 68 10.75 9.27 -16.33
N LYS A 69 10.27 8.31 -17.12
CA LYS A 69 8.90 7.82 -17.05
C LYS A 69 8.56 7.18 -15.69
N ALA A 70 9.48 6.40 -15.12
CA ALA A 70 9.27 5.81 -13.80
C ALA A 70 9.22 6.85 -12.68
N VAL A 71 10.01 7.93 -12.79
CA VAL A 71 9.96 9.04 -11.84
C VAL A 71 8.62 9.77 -11.93
N ASP A 72 8.13 10.07 -13.14
CA ASP A 72 6.82 10.72 -13.32
C ASP A 72 5.67 9.87 -12.74
N ILE A 73 5.69 8.57 -13.02
CA ILE A 73 4.71 7.62 -12.49
C ILE A 73 4.79 7.54 -10.96
N HIS A 74 6.00 7.51 -10.41
CA HIS A 74 6.23 7.49 -8.97
C HIS A 74 5.69 8.75 -8.28
N GLN A 75 5.88 9.93 -8.86
CA GLN A 75 5.34 11.18 -8.33
C GLN A 75 3.81 11.15 -8.27
N ASN A 76 3.15 10.73 -9.35
CA ASN A 76 1.69 10.62 -9.39
C ASN A 76 1.17 9.62 -8.35
N PHE A 77 1.80 8.45 -8.24
CA PHE A 77 1.39 7.47 -7.23
C PHE A 77 1.67 7.93 -5.80
N SER A 78 2.76 8.65 -5.55
CA SER A 78 3.07 9.21 -4.24
C SER A 78 1.98 10.18 -3.76
N GLN A 79 1.43 11.00 -4.67
CA GLN A 79 0.30 11.88 -4.35
C GLN A 79 -0.95 11.08 -3.96
N VAL A 80 -1.27 10.03 -4.72
CA VAL A 80 -2.43 9.17 -4.41
C VAL A 80 -2.25 8.45 -3.07
N MET A 81 -1.06 7.92 -2.79
CA MET A 81 -0.77 7.27 -1.51
C MET A 81 -0.92 8.24 -0.34
N LYS A 82 -0.47 9.50 -0.49
CA LYS A 82 -0.70 10.54 0.52
C LYS A 82 -2.18 10.77 0.78
N LEU A 83 -3.00 10.90 -0.27
CA LEU A 83 -4.45 11.07 -0.11
C LEU A 83 -5.11 9.88 0.60
N VAL A 84 -4.63 8.66 0.32
CA VAL A 84 -5.08 7.45 1.02
C VAL A 84 -4.68 7.51 2.50
N ASP A 85 -3.43 7.86 2.80
CA ASP A 85 -2.93 7.98 4.17
C ASP A 85 -3.67 9.09 4.97
N ASP A 86 -3.95 10.23 4.33
CA ASP A 86 -4.70 11.35 4.90
C ASP A 86 -6.14 10.94 5.29
N THR A 87 -6.75 10.01 4.56
CA THR A 87 -8.08 9.48 4.87
C THR A 87 -8.10 8.75 6.21
N PHE A 88 -7.01 8.05 6.56
CA PHE A 88 -6.89 7.37 7.85
C PHE A 88 -6.59 8.35 8.99
N LEU A 89 -5.87 9.44 8.70
CA LEU A 89 -5.54 10.47 9.70
C LEU A 89 -6.77 11.33 10.08
N CYS A 90 -7.68 11.58 9.15
CA CYS A 90 -8.89 12.37 9.42
C CYS A 90 -9.93 11.63 10.30
N ASN A 91 -9.86 10.29 10.35
CA ASN A 91 -10.70 9.48 11.25
C ASN A 91 -10.24 9.51 12.72
N SER A 92 -9.21 10.30 13.05
CA SER A 92 -8.74 10.51 14.44
C SER A 92 -9.36 11.73 15.12
N LYS A 93 -10.32 12.43 14.49
CA LYS A 93 -11.35 13.12 15.29
C LYS A 93 -12.24 12.03 15.90
N LYS A 94 -11.73 11.39 16.95
CA LYS A 94 -12.60 10.91 18.03
C LYS A 94 -13.44 12.12 18.42
N ASP A 95 -14.71 12.11 18.05
CA ASP A 95 -15.70 12.55 19.01
C ASP A 95 -15.33 11.86 20.33
N GLU A 96 -15.04 12.62 21.38
CA GLU A 96 -14.81 12.09 22.71
C GLU A 96 -16.11 11.50 23.28
N ALA A 97 -16.71 10.54 22.59
CA ALA A 97 -17.61 9.59 23.18
C ALA A 97 -16.72 8.50 23.79
N PHE A 98 -16.59 8.52 25.12
CA PHE A 98 -15.98 7.42 25.88
C PHE A 98 -16.81 6.14 25.70
N GLN A 99 -16.59 5.45 24.60
CA GLN A 99 -17.25 4.18 24.31
C GLN A 99 -16.39 3.03 24.86
N ILE A 100 -16.91 2.32 25.85
CA ILE A 100 -16.30 1.11 26.39
C ILE A 100 -17.18 -0.07 25.95
N THR A 101 -16.59 -1.05 25.25
CA THR A 101 -17.28 -2.29 24.88
C THR A 101 -17.04 -3.34 25.96
N LEU A 102 -18.12 -3.77 26.62
CA LEU A 102 -18.11 -4.88 27.58
C LEU A 102 -18.67 -6.14 26.90
N LEU A 103 -17.92 -7.24 26.96
CA LEU A 103 -18.39 -8.57 26.54
C LEU A 103 -18.54 -9.42 27.79
N GLY A 104 -19.75 -9.93 28.03
CA GLY A 104 -20.08 -10.75 29.19
C GLY A 104 -21.29 -11.65 28.93
N SER A 105 -21.62 -12.51 29.88
CA SER A 105 -22.90 -13.22 29.87
C SER A 105 -24.02 -12.29 30.35
N ASP A 106 -25.27 -12.59 30.00
CA ASP A 106 -26.45 -11.81 30.40
C ASP A 106 -26.49 -11.51 31.92
N ILE A 107 -25.99 -12.44 32.74
CA ILE A 107 -25.94 -12.30 34.21
C ILE A 107 -25.01 -11.15 34.63
N VAL A 108 -23.84 -11.04 33.98
CA VAL A 108 -22.85 -10.01 34.30
C VAL A 108 -23.35 -8.65 33.82
N GLU A 109 -23.94 -8.59 32.63
CA GLU A 109 -24.53 -7.36 32.10
C GLU A 109 -25.64 -6.83 33.02
N SER A 110 -26.58 -7.69 33.41
CA SER A 110 -27.71 -7.33 34.28
C SER A 110 -27.27 -6.81 35.65
N TYR A 111 -26.26 -7.42 36.28
CA TYR A 111 -25.82 -7.02 37.62
C TYR A 111 -25.09 -5.67 37.62
N TYR A 112 -24.16 -5.45 36.68
CA TYR A 112 -23.32 -4.26 36.68
C TYR A 112 -23.97 -3.05 36.00
N LEU A 113 -24.79 -3.24 34.96
CA LEU A 113 -25.51 -2.13 34.34
C LEU A 113 -26.64 -1.58 35.20
N SER A 114 -27.20 -2.38 36.11
CA SER A 114 -28.24 -1.90 37.05
C SER A 114 -27.69 -0.98 38.15
N GLN A 115 -26.36 -0.91 38.32
CA GLN A 115 -25.69 -0.10 39.33
C GLN A 115 -25.14 1.23 38.78
N LEU A 116 -25.25 1.44 37.47
CA LEU A 116 -24.97 2.71 36.79
C LEU A 116 -26.22 3.59 36.78
#